data_AF-A0AAV9PUM9-F1
#
_entry.id   AF-A0AAV9PUM9-F1
#
_cell.length_a   1.000
_cell.length_b   1.000
_cell.length_c   1.000
_cell.angle_alpha   90.00
_cell.angle_beta   90.00
_cell.angle_gamma   90.00
#
_symmetry.space_group_name_H-M   'P 1'
#
loop_
_entity.id
_entity.type
_entity.pdbx_description
1 polymer ?
#
loop_
_entity_poly.entity_id
_entity_poly.type
_entity_poly.pdbx_seq_one_letter_code
_entity_poly.pdbx_strand_id
1 'polypeptide(L)'
;MFHSLPPPSSSVNWSGFYVLDPTDPQKQLILGPFMGKVACQTIRIGKGVCGAAAEGEGKTVLVKDVEEFPGHIACDSDSRSEIVVPIKSGGKVVGVLDIDCAEVGGFDGQDQQGLEDIAELLGKSCDW
;
A
#
# COMPACT_ATOMS: atom_id res chain seq x y z
N MET A 1 -5.19 23.31 -22.85
CA MET A 1 -4.04 22.66 -23.51
C MET A 1 -3.26 21.97 -22.42
N PHE A 2 -3.54 20.68 -22.18
CA PHE A 2 -2.92 19.93 -21.09
C PHE A 2 -1.46 19.65 -21.46
N HIS A 3 -0.59 20.49 -20.94
CA HIS A 3 0.85 20.27 -20.94
C HIS A 3 1.05 19.02 -20.10
N SER A 4 1.45 17.94 -20.75
CA SER A 4 1.95 16.73 -20.10
C SER A 4 2.69 17.11 -18.82
N LEU A 5 2.12 16.70 -17.68
CA LEU A 5 2.75 16.83 -16.38
C LEU A 5 4.20 16.34 -16.51
N PRO A 6 5.18 17.03 -15.92
CA PRO A 6 6.56 16.55 -15.95
C PRO A 6 6.64 15.10 -15.43
N PRO A 7 7.63 14.30 -15.88
CA PRO A 7 7.91 12.99 -15.29
C PRO A 7 7.95 13.14 -13.75
N PRO A 8 7.38 12.18 -13.01
CA PRO A 8 6.77 12.46 -11.72
C PRO A 8 7.72 13.26 -10.83
N SER A 9 7.25 14.39 -10.30
CA SER A 9 7.96 15.16 -9.28
C SER A 9 8.00 14.42 -7.92
N SER A 10 7.79 13.10 -7.93
CA SER A 10 7.72 12.25 -6.76
C SER A 10 8.67 11.10 -6.98
N SER A 11 9.59 10.89 -6.04
CA SER A 11 10.52 9.75 -5.98
C SER A 11 9.80 8.41 -5.70
N VAL A 12 8.50 8.33 -6.00
CA VAL A 12 7.65 7.14 -5.94
C VAL A 12 8.17 6.10 -6.94
N ASN A 13 8.59 4.96 -6.42
CA ASN A 13 9.17 3.85 -7.18
C ASN A 13 8.24 2.64 -7.27
N TRP A 14 7.20 2.58 -6.44
CA TRP A 14 6.18 1.55 -6.49
C TRP A 14 4.80 2.10 -6.11
N SER A 15 3.76 1.67 -6.81
CA SER A 15 2.37 1.94 -6.43
C SER A 15 1.48 0.82 -6.94
N GLY A 16 0.67 0.25 -6.07
CA GLY A 16 -0.15 -0.89 -6.44
C GLY A 16 -1.04 -1.39 -5.32
N PHE A 17 -1.56 -2.58 -5.54
CA PHE A 17 -2.52 -3.20 -4.65
C PHE A 17 -2.04 -4.57 -4.21
N TYR A 18 -2.37 -4.93 -2.98
CA TYR A 18 -2.50 -6.32 -2.60
C TYR A 18 -3.93 -6.60 -2.17
N VAL A 19 -4.49 -7.72 -2.60
CA VAL A 19 -5.87 -8.12 -2.28
C VAL A 19 -5.88 -9.32 -1.37
N LEU A 20 -6.88 -9.45 -0.52
CA LEU A 20 -6.99 -10.61 0.36
C LEU A 20 -7.29 -11.87 -0.47
N ASP A 21 -6.53 -12.94 -0.24
CA ASP A 21 -6.79 -14.24 -0.85
C ASP A 21 -8.04 -14.88 -0.22
N PRO A 22 -9.15 -15.05 -0.96
CA PRO A 22 -10.36 -15.65 -0.41
C PRO A 22 -10.24 -17.16 -0.21
N THR A 23 -9.19 -17.78 -0.76
CA THR A 23 -8.98 -19.23 -0.73
C THR A 23 -8.07 -19.69 0.40
N ASP A 24 -7.28 -18.78 0.99
CA ASP A 24 -6.34 -19.10 2.07
C ASP A 24 -7.00 -18.97 3.46
N PRO A 25 -7.16 -20.07 4.21
CA PRO A 25 -7.69 -20.03 5.57
C PRO A 25 -6.81 -19.24 6.56
N GLN A 26 -5.52 -19.05 6.26
CA GLN A 26 -4.58 -18.30 7.11
C GLN A 26 -4.66 -16.79 6.88
N LYS A 27 -5.44 -16.33 5.89
CA LYS A 27 -5.55 -14.94 5.42
C LYS A 27 -4.18 -14.40 5.00
N GLN A 28 -3.98 -14.30 3.69
CA GLN A 28 -2.82 -13.66 3.10
C GLN A 28 -3.25 -12.61 2.09
N LEU A 29 -2.37 -11.66 1.85
CA LEU A 29 -2.44 -10.70 0.77
C LEU A 29 -1.74 -11.29 -0.46
N ILE A 30 -2.37 -11.19 -1.63
CA ILE A 30 -1.80 -11.57 -2.93
C ILE A 30 -1.61 -10.32 -3.79
N LEU A 31 -0.52 -10.31 -4.57
CA LEU A 31 -0.18 -9.17 -5.43
C LEU A 31 -1.27 -8.91 -6.48
N GLY A 32 -1.81 -7.70 -6.49
CA GLY A 32 -2.75 -7.19 -7.47
C GLY A 32 -2.08 -6.36 -8.56
N PRO A 33 -2.84 -5.52 -9.29
CA PRO A 33 -2.27 -4.59 -10.26
C PRO A 33 -1.30 -3.60 -9.60
N PHE A 34 -0.17 -3.30 -10.27
CA PHE A 34 0.83 -2.36 -9.76
C PHE A 34 1.61 -1.69 -10.89
N MET A 35 2.31 -0.61 -10.54
CA MET A 35 3.29 0.11 -11.34
C MET A 35 4.59 0.20 -10.55
N GLY A 36 5.69 -0.30 -11.12
CA GLY A 36 6.99 -0.33 -10.44
C GLY A 36 7.79 -1.59 -10.79
N LYS A 37 8.83 -1.87 -9.99
CA LYS A 37 9.61 -3.11 -10.11
C LYS A 37 8.80 -4.32 -9.61
N VAL A 38 9.28 -5.52 -9.95
CA VAL A 38 8.69 -6.79 -9.48
C VAL A 38 8.66 -6.80 -7.96
N ALA A 39 7.48 -7.05 -7.38
CA ALA A 39 7.25 -7.07 -5.94
C ALA A 39 7.01 -8.49 -5.40
N CYS A 40 6.87 -8.59 -4.09
CA CYS A 40 6.55 -9.83 -3.40
C CYS A 40 5.18 -10.37 -3.88
N GLN A 41 5.07 -11.68 -4.10
CA GLN A 41 3.82 -12.25 -4.63
C GLN A 41 2.73 -12.43 -3.57
N THR A 42 3.14 -12.72 -2.33
CA THR A 42 2.25 -12.93 -1.19
C THR A 42 2.81 -12.28 0.07
N ILE A 43 1.93 -11.78 0.93
CA ILE A 43 2.27 -11.16 2.22
C ILE A 43 1.31 -11.71 3.28
N ARG A 44 1.86 -12.20 4.40
CA ARG A 44 1.03 -12.66 5.53
C ARG A 44 0.52 -11.46 6.32
N ILE A 45 -0.70 -11.56 6.83
CA ILE A 45 -1.25 -10.54 7.76
C ILE A 45 -0.33 -10.40 8.99
N GLY A 46 -0.13 -9.17 9.44
CA GLY A 46 0.78 -8.81 10.53
C GLY A 46 2.28 -8.85 10.17
N LYS A 47 2.64 -9.05 8.89
CA LYS A 47 4.04 -9.07 8.41
C LYS A 47 4.32 -7.94 7.44
N GLY A 48 5.43 -7.23 7.65
CA GLY A 48 5.76 -6.03 6.90
C GLY A 48 4.74 -4.92 7.11
N VAL A 49 4.92 -3.81 6.39
CA VAL A 49 4.03 -2.64 6.47
C VAL A 49 2.65 -2.99 5.91
N CYS A 50 2.61 -3.64 4.73
CA CYS A 50 1.38 -4.16 4.13
C CYS A 50 0.56 -5.07 5.06
N GLY A 51 1.19 -6.08 5.66
CA GLY A 51 0.49 -6.99 6.56
C GLY A 51 0.04 -6.32 7.85
N ALA A 52 0.82 -5.35 8.37
CA ALA A 52 0.43 -4.56 9.54
C ALA A 52 -0.80 -3.67 9.24
N ALA A 53 -0.83 -3.04 8.07
CA ALA A 53 -1.97 -2.20 7.65
C ALA A 53 -3.27 -3.01 7.50
N ALA A 54 -3.16 -4.28 7.09
CA ALA A 54 -4.30 -5.18 6.93
C ALA A 54 -4.69 -5.94 8.22
N GLU A 55 -3.93 -5.81 9.32
CA GLU A 55 -4.21 -6.53 10.56
C GLU A 55 -5.43 -5.97 11.31
N GLY A 56 -6.21 -6.87 11.95
CA GLY A 56 -7.36 -6.49 12.76
C GLY A 56 -8.45 -5.77 11.97
N GLU A 57 -8.80 -4.55 12.39
CA GLU A 57 -9.78 -3.70 11.70
C GLU A 57 -9.20 -2.95 10.50
N GLY A 58 -7.90 -3.07 10.25
CA GLY A 58 -7.14 -2.34 9.23
C GLY A 58 -6.93 -0.87 9.58
N LYS A 59 -5.68 -0.41 9.57
CA LYS A 59 -5.33 0.99 9.78
C LYS A 59 -4.25 1.41 8.79
N THR A 60 -4.32 2.64 8.32
CA THR A 60 -3.25 3.21 7.50
C THR A 60 -1.94 3.19 8.27
N VAL A 61 -0.87 2.77 7.60
CA VAL A 61 0.49 2.78 8.14
C VAL A 61 1.32 3.71 7.27
N LEU A 62 1.75 4.82 7.87
CA LEU A 62 2.63 5.80 7.25
C LEU A 62 4.04 5.64 7.84
N VAL A 63 4.98 5.20 7.02
CA VAL A 63 6.36 4.92 7.42
C VAL A 63 7.28 5.97 6.82
N LYS A 64 7.84 6.84 7.66
CA LYS A 64 8.75 7.91 7.21
C LYS A 64 10.12 7.38 6.80
N ASP A 65 10.64 6.36 7.49
CA ASP A 65 11.83 5.62 7.07
C ASP A 65 11.59 4.12 7.24
N VAL A 66 11.61 3.38 6.14
CA VAL A 66 11.35 1.92 6.15
C VAL A 66 12.49 1.15 6.82
N GLU A 67 13.71 1.71 6.89
CA GLU A 67 14.83 1.10 7.61
C GLU A 67 14.60 1.10 9.13
N GLU A 68 13.77 2.02 9.63
CA GLU A 68 13.41 2.12 11.05
C GLU A 68 12.19 1.26 11.43
N PHE A 69 11.48 0.69 10.44
CA PHE A 69 10.26 -0.09 10.68
C PHE A 69 10.58 -1.54 11.11
N PRO A 70 10.19 -1.97 12.33
CA PRO A 70 10.51 -3.31 12.82
C PRO A 70 9.83 -4.40 11.98
N GLY A 71 10.63 -5.32 11.43
CA GLY A 71 10.10 -6.42 10.62
C GLY A 71 9.67 -6.01 9.21
N HIS A 72 10.23 -4.92 8.68
CA HIS A 72 10.11 -4.51 7.29
C HIS A 72 10.51 -5.64 6.33
N ILE A 73 9.71 -5.84 5.28
CA ILE A 73 9.96 -6.80 4.20
C ILE A 73 10.15 -5.97 2.94
N ALA A 74 11.39 -5.62 2.63
CA ALA A 74 11.70 -4.83 1.43
C ALA A 74 11.48 -5.68 0.17
N CYS A 75 10.55 -5.27 -0.71
CA CYS A 75 10.40 -5.84 -2.04
C CYS A 75 11.23 -5.06 -3.09
N ASP A 76 11.41 -3.74 -2.92
CA ASP A 76 12.40 -2.91 -3.64
C ASP A 76 13.45 -2.37 -2.65
N SER A 77 14.74 -2.54 -2.98
CA SER A 77 15.84 -2.07 -2.14
C SER A 77 15.99 -0.55 -2.15
N ASP A 78 15.42 0.12 -3.15
CA ASP A 78 15.53 1.57 -3.28
C ASP A 78 14.50 2.31 -2.41
N SER A 79 13.45 1.63 -1.91
CA SER A 79 12.39 2.22 -1.10
C SER A 79 12.92 2.71 0.25
N ARG A 80 12.57 3.95 0.60
CA ARG A 80 12.98 4.66 1.83
C ARG A 80 11.80 5.13 2.67
N SER A 81 10.64 5.37 2.09
CA SER A 81 9.38 5.57 2.82
C SER A 81 8.25 4.81 2.12
N GLU A 82 7.21 4.48 2.88
CA GLU A 82 6.09 3.67 2.42
C GLU A 82 4.81 4.16 3.08
N ILE A 83 3.71 4.21 2.33
CA ILE A 83 2.38 4.39 2.88
C ILE A 83 1.47 3.27 2.40
N VAL A 84 0.87 2.57 3.36
CA VAL A 84 -0.11 1.52 3.08
C VAL A 84 -1.46 1.88 3.68
N VAL A 85 -2.48 1.92 2.81
CA VAL A 85 -3.85 2.25 3.16
C VAL A 85 -4.75 1.01 2.98
N PRO A 86 -5.44 0.53 4.03
CA PRO A 86 -6.36 -0.59 3.92
C PRO A 86 -7.62 -0.21 3.13
N ILE A 87 -7.97 -1.05 2.17
CA ILE A 87 -9.23 -0.95 1.43
C ILE A 87 -10.27 -1.77 2.17
N LYS A 88 -11.42 -1.15 2.49
CA LYS A 88 -12.49 -1.77 3.27
C LYS A 88 -13.78 -1.85 2.46
N SER A 89 -14.39 -3.03 2.45
CA SER A 89 -15.74 -3.26 1.93
C SER A 89 -16.58 -3.99 2.98
N GLY A 90 -17.82 -3.53 3.19
CA GLY A 90 -18.70 -4.10 4.22
C GLY A 90 -18.11 -4.09 5.64
N GLY A 91 -17.24 -3.13 5.95
CA GLY A 91 -16.56 -3.03 7.25
C GLY A 91 -15.39 -4.01 7.45
N LYS A 92 -14.96 -4.73 6.41
CA LYS A 92 -13.83 -5.67 6.46
C LYS A 92 -12.73 -5.22 5.51
N VAL A 93 -11.48 -5.48 5.88
CA VAL A 93 -10.34 -5.29 4.97
C VAL A 93 -10.42 -6.32 3.85
N VAL A 94 -10.40 -5.84 2.61
CA VAL A 94 -10.44 -6.66 1.37
C VAL A 94 -9.14 -6.56 0.57
N GLY A 95 -8.28 -5.61 0.92
CA GLY A 95 -6.97 -5.41 0.34
C GLY A 95 -6.29 -4.18 0.93
N VAL A 96 -5.18 -3.79 0.34
CA VAL A 96 -4.43 -2.59 0.66
C VAL A 96 -4.00 -1.88 -0.63
N LEU A 97 -3.99 -0.55 -0.60
CA LEU A 97 -3.27 0.31 -1.53
C LEU A 97 -1.91 0.59 -0.90
N ASP A 98 -0.85 0.28 -1.64
CA ASP A 98 0.53 0.37 -1.18
C ASP A 98 1.35 1.24 -2.14
N ILE A 99 2.14 2.16 -1.58
CA ILE A 99 2.95 3.12 -2.33
C ILE A 99 4.29 3.30 -1.63
N ASP A 100 5.36 3.03 -2.38
CA ASP A 100 6.74 3.22 -1.96
C ASP A 100 7.33 4.50 -2.56
N CYS A 101 8.27 5.10 -1.83
CA CYS A 101 9.08 6.21 -2.29
C CYS A 101 10.56 5.99 -1.96
N ALA A 102 11.45 6.32 -2.90
CA ALA A 102 12.90 6.22 -2.76
C ALA A 102 13.52 7.31 -1.85
N GLU A 103 12.69 8.20 -1.30
CA GLU A 103 13.10 9.23 -0.34
C GLU A 103 12.51 8.96 1.05
N VAL A 104 13.24 9.38 2.08
CA VAL A 104 12.75 9.38 3.46
C VAL A 104 11.70 10.47 3.61
N GLY A 105 10.58 10.15 4.25
CA GLY A 105 9.47 11.08 4.48
C GLY A 105 8.81 11.56 3.19
N GLY A 106 8.74 10.71 2.16
CA GLY A 106 8.14 11.02 0.87
C GLY A 106 6.62 11.18 0.89
N PHE A 107 5.98 10.87 2.02
CA PHE A 107 4.54 11.00 2.24
C PHE A 107 4.26 11.73 3.55
N ASP A 108 3.17 12.50 3.56
CA ASP A 108 2.69 13.20 4.74
C ASP A 108 1.20 12.96 5.03
N GLY A 109 0.64 13.77 5.94
CA GLY A 109 -0.77 13.65 6.33
C GLY A 109 -1.77 14.04 5.24
N GLN A 110 -1.37 14.91 4.30
CA GLN A 110 -2.20 15.25 3.14
C GLN A 110 -2.28 14.08 2.16
N ASP A 111 -1.14 13.42 1.90
CA ASP A 111 -1.11 12.20 1.08
C ASP A 111 -1.96 11.11 1.72
N GLN A 112 -1.79 10.89 3.04
CA GLN A 112 -2.59 9.92 3.79
C GLN A 112 -4.09 10.17 3.62
N GLN A 113 -4.56 11.40 3.83
CA GLN A 113 -5.98 11.71 3.69
C GLN A 113 -6.49 11.44 2.26
N GLY A 114 -5.75 11.89 1.24
CA GLY A 114 -6.15 11.69 -0.15
C GLY A 114 -6.18 10.21 -0.56
N LEU A 115 -5.22 9.42 -0.08
CA LEU A 115 -5.17 7.98 -0.36
C LEU A 115 -6.24 7.20 0.41
N GLU A 116 -6.61 7.63 1.63
CA GLU A 116 -7.75 7.10 2.37
C GLU A 116 -9.08 7.35 1.64
N ASP A 117 -9.27 8.54 1.08
CA ASP A 117 -10.45 8.87 0.27
C ASP A 117 -10.54 7.98 -0.99
N ILE A 118 -9.40 7.72 -1.64
CA ILE A 118 -9.31 6.80 -2.79
C ILE A 118 -9.64 5.36 -2.36
N ALA A 119 -9.06 4.88 -1.26
CA ALA A 119 -9.31 3.53 -0.74
C ALA A 119 -10.79 3.34 -0.36
N GLU A 120 -11.44 4.36 0.20
CA GLU A 120 -12.87 4.34 0.47
C GLU A 120 -13.70 4.23 -0.82
N LEU A 121 -13.32 4.98 -1.87
CA LEU A 121 -13.99 4.91 -3.16
C LEU A 121 -13.84 3.52 -3.79
N LEU A 122 -12.65 2.94 -3.75
CA LEU A 122 -12.39 1.57 -4.25
C LEU A 122 -13.21 0.53 -3.49
N GLY A 123 -13.29 0.65 -2.16
CA GLY A 123 -14.10 -0.22 -1.31
C GLY A 123 -15.59 -0.24 -1.68
N LYS A 124 -16.13 0.89 -2.18
CA LYS A 124 -17.53 1.03 -2.58
C LYS A 124 -17.80 0.73 -4.06
N SER A 125 -16.78 0.77 -4.90
CA SER A 125 -16.92 0.81 -6.36
C SER A 125 -16.47 -0.48 -7.06
N CYS A 126 -15.90 -1.44 -6.33
CA CYS A 126 -15.53 -2.75 -6.84
C CYS A 126 -16.36 -3.85 -6.17
N ASP A 127 -16.50 -4.98 -6.88
CA ASP A 127 -17.08 -6.21 -6.34
C ASP A 127 -15.93 -7.03 -5.73
N TRP A 128 -15.90 -7.09 -4.39
CA TRP A 128 -14.79 -7.61 -3.58
C TRP A 128 -15.08 -8.99 -3.01
#